data_AF-A0A7X8VJ64-F1
#
_entry.id   AF-A0A7X8VJ64-F1
#
_cell.length_a   1.000
_cell.length_b   1.000
_cell.length_c   1.000
_cell.angle_alpha   90.00
_cell.angle_beta   90.00
_cell.angle_gamma   90.00
#
_symmetry.space_group_name_H-M   'P 1'
#
loop_
_entity.id
_entity.type
_entity.pdbx_description
1 polymer ?
#
loop_
_entity_poly.entity_id
_entity_poly.type
_entity_poly.pdbx_seq_one_letter_code
_entity_poly.pdbx_strand_id
1 'polypeptide(L)'
;MTGRLGIDDVRPQLLDKNPAKAVVGEIVPISALVWREGHDAISATLNVQGPEESSVAAEPIQIPMRQTPGNQDQVNAFFVPDVPGDWTFRIDAWSDPMATWRHAVTAKIEAGQSAAELSNDLEHGADLFEEAAKNL
;
A
#
# COMPACT_ATOMS: atom_id res chain seq x y z
N MET A 1 6.20 -4.18 -18.07
CA MET A 1 5.76 -5.57 -17.86
C MET A 1 4.85 -5.56 -16.67
N THR A 2 3.58 -5.92 -16.83
CA THR A 2 2.62 -5.94 -15.73
C THR A 2 2.79 -7.26 -14.97
N GLY A 3 2.94 -7.17 -13.64
CA GLY A 3 2.94 -8.33 -12.76
C GLY A 3 1.51 -8.84 -12.52
N ARG A 4 1.34 -9.72 -11.53
CA ARG A 4 0.00 -10.19 -11.09
C ARG A 4 -0.89 -9.04 -10.62
N LEU A 5 -0.29 -8.00 -10.03
CA LEU A 5 -0.95 -6.78 -9.62
C LEU A 5 -0.43 -5.64 -10.51
N GLY A 6 -1.34 -4.80 -10.99
CA GLY A 6 -1.04 -3.66 -11.84
C GLY A 6 -0.51 -2.49 -11.02
N ILE A 7 0.59 -1.89 -11.49
CA ILE A 7 1.14 -0.64 -10.96
C ILE A 7 1.46 0.25 -12.17
N ASP A 8 0.66 1.30 -12.35
CA ASP A 8 0.75 2.24 -13.46
C ASP A 8 0.89 3.69 -12.94
N ASP A 9 1.29 4.60 -13.83
CA ASP A 9 1.37 6.05 -13.57
C ASP A 9 2.02 6.42 -12.23
N VAL A 10 3.17 5.80 -11.92
CA VAL A 10 3.97 6.12 -10.73
C VAL A 10 4.52 7.54 -10.85
N ARG A 11 4.22 8.38 -9.87
CA ARG A 11 4.62 9.79 -9.81
C ARG A 11 5.28 10.12 -8.48
N PRO A 12 6.27 11.04 -8.46
CA PRO A 12 6.73 11.85 -9.58
C PRO A 12 7.65 11.08 -10.52
N GLN A 13 7.44 11.27 -11.82
CA GLN A 13 8.31 10.77 -12.87
C GLN A 13 8.52 11.92 -13.86
N LEU A 14 9.78 12.20 -14.20
CA LEU A 14 10.10 13.15 -15.27
C LEU A 14 10.24 12.42 -16.59
N LEU A 15 10.08 13.17 -17.68
CA LEU A 15 10.49 12.71 -19.00
C LEU A 15 12.01 12.50 -18.98
N ASP A 16 12.47 11.44 -19.66
CA ASP A 16 13.86 10.97 -19.70
C ASP A 16 14.35 10.30 -18.39
N LYS A 17 15.66 9.97 -18.30
CA LYS A 17 16.27 9.25 -17.17
C LYS A 17 16.65 10.17 -15.99
N ASN A 18 16.02 11.34 -15.87
CA ASN A 18 16.37 12.32 -14.84
C ASN A 18 15.60 12.05 -13.54
N PRO A 19 16.26 12.12 -12.37
CA PRO A 19 15.57 11.96 -11.08
C PRO A 19 14.64 13.14 -10.79
N ALA A 20 13.58 12.86 -10.06
CA ALA A 20 12.76 13.91 -9.43
C ALA A 20 13.61 14.73 -8.45
N LYS A 21 13.21 15.98 -8.23
CA LYS A 21 13.93 16.92 -7.39
C LYS A 21 13.07 17.32 -6.21
N ALA A 22 13.69 17.41 -5.05
CA ALA A 22 13.13 17.90 -3.81
C ALA A 22 14.22 18.59 -3.00
N VAL A 23 13.85 19.31 -1.95
CA VAL A 23 14.78 19.85 -0.95
C VAL A 23 14.57 19.21 0.42
N VAL A 24 15.59 19.29 1.27
CA VAL A 24 15.50 18.84 2.67
C VAL A 24 14.35 19.54 3.38
N GLY A 25 13.53 18.77 4.08
CA GLY A 25 12.34 19.24 4.80
C GLY A 25 11.09 19.41 3.93
N GLU A 26 11.17 19.19 2.62
CA GLU A 26 10.02 19.24 1.72
C GLU A 26 9.18 17.96 1.80
N ILE A 27 7.85 18.09 1.77
CA ILE A 27 6.96 16.95 1.58
C ILE A 27 7.04 16.51 0.11
N VAL A 28 7.49 15.28 -0.13
CA VAL A 28 7.52 14.67 -1.45
C VAL A 28 6.31 13.76 -1.61
N PRO A 29 5.23 14.19 -2.30
CA PRO A 29 4.07 13.35 -2.53
C PRO A 29 4.36 12.30 -3.61
N ILE A 30 4.02 11.05 -3.30
CA ILE A 30 4.13 9.92 -4.21
C ILE A 30 2.74 9.37 -4.49
N SER A 31 2.42 9.13 -5.76
CA SER A 31 1.17 8.52 -6.17
C SER A 31 1.38 7.45 -7.23
N ALA A 32 0.47 6.49 -7.32
CA ALA A 32 0.38 5.54 -8.42
C ALA A 32 -1.05 5.07 -8.62
N LEU A 33 -1.30 4.45 -9.76
CA LEU A 33 -2.50 3.64 -10.01
C LEU A 33 -2.15 2.18 -9.70
N VAL A 34 -2.77 1.62 -8.67
CA VAL A 34 -2.54 0.25 -8.20
C VAL A 34 -3.86 -0.51 -8.28
N TRP A 35 -3.88 -1.57 -9.08
CA TRP A 35 -5.12 -2.29 -9.41
C TRP A 35 -4.88 -3.79 -9.56
N ARG A 36 -5.97 -4.57 -9.56
CA ARG A 36 -5.96 -6.02 -9.79
C ARG A 36 -7.21 -6.47 -10.53
N GLU A 37 -7.19 -7.72 -10.98
CA GLU A 37 -8.42 -8.40 -11.39
C GLU A 37 -9.33 -8.71 -10.20
N GLY A 38 -10.63 -8.77 -10.46
CA GLY A 38 -11.65 -9.10 -9.47
C GLY A 38 -12.09 -7.91 -8.62
N HIS A 39 -12.74 -8.21 -7.49
CA HIS A 39 -13.32 -7.21 -6.56
C HIS A 39 -12.65 -7.21 -5.19
N ASP A 40 -11.63 -8.05 -5.00
CA ASP A 40 -10.91 -8.14 -3.73
C ASP A 40 -10.06 -6.88 -3.51
N ALA A 41 -9.87 -6.52 -2.25
CA ALA A 41 -9.06 -5.37 -1.90
C ALA A 41 -7.59 -5.56 -2.32
N ILE A 42 -6.99 -4.43 -2.68
CA ILE A 42 -5.57 -4.27 -2.98
C ILE A 42 -5.02 -3.16 -2.10
N SER A 43 -3.78 -3.34 -1.65
CA SER A 43 -3.05 -2.36 -0.85
C SER A 43 -1.67 -2.14 -1.46
N ALA A 44 -1.06 -1.00 -1.12
CA ALA A 44 0.24 -0.62 -1.62
C ALA A 44 1.11 -0.04 -0.51
N THR A 45 2.42 -0.30 -0.61
CA THR A 45 3.43 0.20 0.30
C THR A 45 4.48 0.97 -0.48
N LEU A 46 4.74 2.21 -0.06
CA LEU A 46 5.87 3.00 -0.54
C LEU A 46 7.11 2.62 0.26
N ASN A 47 8.11 2.07 -0.41
CA ASN A 47 9.44 1.82 0.15
C ASN A 47 10.34 3.00 -0.22
N VAL A 48 10.99 3.61 0.77
CA VAL A 48 11.89 4.75 0.56
C VAL A 48 13.25 4.43 1.17
N GLN A 49 14.30 4.74 0.42
CA GLN A 49 15.69 4.65 0.88
C GLN A 49 16.37 5.99 0.62
N GLY A 50 16.96 6.57 1.66
CA GLY A 50 17.79 7.77 1.59
C GLY A 50 19.29 7.45 1.68
N PRO A 51 20.15 8.48 1.72
CA PRO A 51 21.58 8.34 1.97
C PRO A 51 21.88 7.72 3.35
N GLU A 52 23.09 7.17 3.53
CA GLU A 52 23.52 6.56 4.81
C GLU A 52 23.49 7.55 5.98
N GLU A 53 23.64 8.86 5.70
CA GLU A 53 23.56 9.92 6.70
C GLU A 53 22.13 10.28 7.11
N SER A 54 21.12 9.74 6.43
CA SER A 54 19.72 9.97 6.76
C SER A 54 19.37 9.35 8.12
N SER A 55 18.85 10.16 9.02
CA SER A 55 18.31 9.70 10.30
C SER A 55 16.96 8.99 10.16
N VAL A 56 16.25 9.17 9.05
CA VAL A 56 14.90 8.64 8.84
C VAL A 56 14.84 7.48 7.86
N ALA A 57 15.80 7.35 6.94
CA ALA A 57 15.76 6.34 5.88
C ALA A 57 17.17 5.88 5.43
N ALA A 58 18.15 5.83 6.34
CA ALA A 58 19.44 5.17 6.06
C ALA A 58 19.26 3.67 5.77
N GLU A 59 18.19 3.06 6.28
CA GLU A 59 17.67 1.76 5.86
C GLU A 59 16.29 1.95 5.22
N PRO A 60 15.80 1.00 4.40
CA PRO A 60 14.54 1.16 3.71
C PRO A 60 13.38 1.26 4.69
N ILE A 61 12.61 2.36 4.60
CA ILE A 61 11.37 2.52 5.36
C ILE A 61 10.17 2.15 4.51
N GLN A 62 9.13 1.62 5.17
CA GLN A 62 7.88 1.20 4.56
C GLN A 62 6.74 2.10 5.01
N ILE A 63 6.10 2.76 4.06
CA ILE A 63 5.01 3.71 4.29
C ILE A 63 3.74 3.16 3.63
N PRO A 64 2.71 2.75 4.39
CA PRO A 64 1.44 2.33 3.81
C PRO A 64 0.81 3.45 2.97
N MET A 65 0.46 3.16 1.73
CA MET A 65 -0.22 4.12 0.86
C MET A 65 -1.73 4.10 1.11
N ARG A 66 -2.38 5.24 0.90
CA ARG A 66 -3.82 5.42 1.10
C ARG A 66 -4.52 5.68 -0.23
N GLN A 67 -5.62 4.98 -0.45
CA GLN A 67 -6.48 5.22 -1.61
C GLN A 67 -7.08 6.63 -1.57
N THR A 68 -7.18 7.27 -2.73
CA THR A 68 -7.89 8.54 -2.90
C THR A 68 -9.40 8.30 -2.73
N PRO A 69 -10.11 9.09 -1.91
CA PRO A 69 -11.57 9.00 -1.84
C PRO A 69 -12.22 9.19 -3.21
N GLY A 70 -13.05 8.23 -3.64
CA GLY A 70 -13.70 8.25 -4.94
C GLY A 70 -12.85 7.76 -6.12
N ASN A 71 -11.59 7.37 -5.89
CA ASN A 71 -10.73 6.72 -6.89
C ASN A 71 -9.96 5.55 -6.23
N GLN A 72 -10.50 4.34 -6.36
CA GLN A 72 -10.00 3.14 -5.67
C GLN A 72 -8.62 2.69 -6.16
N ASP A 73 -8.28 3.00 -7.42
CA ASP A 73 -6.99 2.59 -7.99
C ASP A 73 -5.89 3.59 -7.63
N GLN A 74 -6.22 4.86 -7.38
CA GLN A 74 -5.21 5.85 -7.04
C GLN A 74 -4.81 5.74 -5.56
N VAL A 75 -3.53 5.46 -5.32
CA VAL A 75 -2.93 5.41 -3.99
C VAL A 75 -1.91 6.52 -3.80
N ASN A 76 -1.79 7.01 -2.56
CA ASN A 76 -0.93 8.14 -2.22
C ASN A 76 -0.17 7.89 -0.90
N ALA A 77 1.07 8.33 -0.86
CA ALA A 77 1.88 8.45 0.35
C ALA A 77 2.82 9.64 0.18
N PHE A 78 3.60 9.95 1.21
CA PHE A 78 4.67 10.95 1.11
C PHE A 78 5.81 10.58 2.03
N PHE A 79 6.98 11.14 1.76
CA PHE A 79 8.12 11.15 2.67
C PHE A 79 8.74 12.54 2.71
N VAL A 80 9.62 12.78 3.69
CA VAL A 80 10.32 14.05 3.87
C VAL A 80 11.82 13.78 3.93
N PRO A 81 12.62 14.20 2.93
CA PRO A 81 14.07 14.08 2.97
C PRO A 81 14.64 14.89 4.14
N ASP A 82 15.51 14.29 4.94
CA ASP A 82 16.18 14.95 6.08
C ASP A 82 17.63 15.36 5.79
N VAL A 83 18.22 14.81 4.74
CA VAL A 83 19.59 15.13 4.28
C VAL A 83 19.66 15.30 2.76
N PRO A 84 20.57 16.14 2.24
CA PRO A 84 20.85 16.20 0.81
C PRO A 84 21.49 14.90 0.31
N GLY A 85 21.16 14.50 -0.91
CA GLY A 85 21.74 13.32 -1.55
C GLY A 85 20.74 12.63 -2.46
N ASP A 86 21.09 11.43 -2.90
CA ASP A 86 20.21 10.61 -3.73
C ASP A 86 19.21 9.86 -2.85
N TRP A 87 17.93 10.03 -3.18
CA TRP A 87 16.81 9.33 -2.57
C TRP A 87 16.16 8.45 -3.63
N THR A 88 15.80 7.23 -3.24
CA THR A 88 15.10 6.28 -4.12
C THR A 88 13.80 5.84 -3.48
N PHE A 89 12.81 5.55 -4.32
CA PHE A 89 11.55 5.00 -3.88
C PHE A 89 11.07 3.90 -4.82
N ARG A 90 10.29 2.98 -4.27
CA ARG A 90 9.61 1.90 -4.99
C ARG A 90 8.24 1.69 -4.38
N ILE A 91 7.25 1.40 -5.22
CA ILE A 91 5.90 1.02 -4.76
C ILE A 91 5.76 -0.50 -4.90
N ASP A 92 5.39 -1.16 -3.80
CA ASP A 92 5.04 -2.57 -3.79
C ASP A 92 3.52 -2.70 -3.61
N ALA A 93 2.87 -3.36 -4.57
CA ALA A 93 1.46 -3.71 -4.48
C ALA A 93 1.28 -5.13 -3.93
N TRP A 94 0.26 -5.34 -3.13
CA TRP A 94 -0.07 -6.63 -2.52
C TRP A 94 -1.58 -6.79 -2.33
N SER A 95 -2.06 -8.03 -2.42
CA SER A 95 -3.48 -8.35 -2.16
C SER A 95 -3.78 -8.17 -0.68
N ASP A 96 -4.91 -7.56 -0.33
CA ASP A 96 -5.32 -7.35 1.06
C ASP A 96 -6.50 -8.28 1.44
N PRO A 97 -6.22 -9.57 1.74
CA PRO A 97 -7.26 -10.52 2.09
C PRO A 97 -7.97 -10.15 3.39
N MET A 98 -7.26 -9.50 4.33
CA MET A 98 -7.83 -9.09 5.61
C MET A 98 -8.86 -7.97 5.42
N ALA A 99 -8.56 -6.95 4.61
CA ALA A 99 -9.51 -5.90 4.27
C ALA A 99 -10.70 -6.45 3.46
N THR A 100 -10.44 -7.37 2.52
CA THR A 100 -11.47 -8.06 1.73
C THR A 100 -12.46 -8.80 2.62
N TRP A 101 -11.92 -9.67 3.49
CA TRP A 101 -12.71 -10.45 4.45
C TRP A 101 -13.50 -9.56 5.40
N ARG A 102 -12.84 -8.56 5.99
CA ARG A 102 -13.49 -7.65 6.94
C ARG A 102 -14.65 -6.89 6.29
N HIS A 103 -14.50 -6.44 5.05
CA HIS A 103 -15.56 -5.78 4.32
C HIS A 103 -16.77 -6.71 4.11
N ALA A 104 -16.52 -7.94 3.63
CA ALA A 104 -17.56 -8.93 3.39
C ALA A 104 -18.33 -9.30 4.67
N VAL A 105 -17.63 -9.58 5.77
CA VAL A 105 -18.25 -9.91 7.06
C VAL A 105 -19.04 -8.74 7.61
N THR A 106 -18.50 -7.52 7.55
CA THR A 106 -19.20 -6.32 8.03
C THR A 106 -20.50 -6.11 7.27
N ALA A 107 -20.47 -6.19 5.94
CA ALA A 107 -21.67 -6.05 5.11
C ALA A 107 -22.73 -7.12 5.41
N LYS A 108 -22.32 -8.37 5.66
CA LYS A 108 -23.26 -9.45 6.00
C LYS A 108 -23.86 -9.29 7.40
N ILE A 109 -23.08 -8.83 8.38
CA ILE A 109 -23.58 -8.50 9.73
C ILE A 109 -24.60 -7.36 9.64
N GLU A 110 -24.30 -6.31 8.88
CA GLU A 110 -25.23 -5.18 8.66
C GLU A 110 -26.51 -5.60 7.93
N ALA A 111 -26.43 -6.64 7.09
CA ALA A 111 -27.60 -7.28 6.49
C ALA A 111 -28.39 -8.20 7.44
N GLY A 112 -27.98 -8.31 8.71
CA GLY A 112 -28.67 -9.07 9.75
C GLY A 112 -28.31 -10.55 9.83
N GLN A 113 -27.24 -11.01 9.16
CA GLN A 113 -26.80 -12.39 9.28
C GLN A 113 -26.22 -12.66 10.68
N SER A 114 -26.59 -13.81 11.23
CA SER A 114 -26.12 -14.29 12.53
C SER A 114 -24.71 -14.87 12.45
N ALA A 115 -24.06 -15.01 13.61
CA ALA A 115 -22.76 -15.70 13.71
C ALA A 115 -22.81 -17.16 13.21
N ALA A 116 -23.96 -17.82 13.33
CA ALA A 116 -24.13 -19.18 12.82
C ALA A 116 -24.14 -19.24 11.28
N GLU A 117 -24.76 -18.25 10.63
CA GLU A 117 -24.76 -18.12 9.17
C GLU A 117 -23.38 -17.71 8.63
N LEU A 118 -22.60 -16.98 9.44
CA LEU A 118 -21.25 -16.52 9.13
C LEU A 118 -20.15 -17.49 9.55
N SER A 119 -20.46 -18.72 9.99
CA SER A 119 -19.46 -19.62 10.59
C SER A 119 -18.24 -19.83 9.70
N ASN A 120 -18.46 -20.03 8.39
CA ASN A 120 -17.38 -20.24 7.42
C ASN A 120 -16.55 -18.96 7.20
N ASP A 121 -17.21 -17.80 7.17
CA ASP A 121 -16.51 -16.53 7.04
C ASP A 121 -15.64 -16.26 8.28
N LEU A 122 -16.15 -16.54 9.49
CA LEU A 122 -15.42 -16.33 10.73
C LEU A 122 -14.23 -17.30 10.86
N GLU A 123 -14.40 -18.56 10.46
CA GLU A 123 -13.31 -19.55 10.39
C GLU A 123 -12.21 -19.09 9.43
N HIS A 124 -12.59 -18.64 8.22
CA HIS A 124 -11.63 -18.09 7.27
C HIS A 124 -10.91 -16.85 7.84
N GLY A 125 -11.61 -16.03 8.61
CA GLY A 125 -11.00 -14.93 9.35
C GLY A 125 -9.93 -15.41 10.33
N ALA A 126 -10.20 -16.47 11.09
CA ALA A 126 -9.23 -17.07 12.00
C ALA A 126 -7.96 -17.53 11.26
N ASP A 127 -8.12 -18.24 10.14
CA ASP A 127 -6.99 -18.65 9.29
C ASP A 127 -6.13 -17.46 8.85
N LEU A 128 -6.76 -16.34 8.45
CA LEU A 128 -6.04 -15.13 8.05
C LEU A 128 -5.24 -14.52 9.20
N PHE A 129 -5.78 -14.50 10.42
CA PHE A 129 -5.07 -14.00 11.60
C PHE A 129 -3.93 -14.93 12.02
N GLU A 130 -4.13 -16.25 11.95
CA GLU A 130 -3.08 -17.23 12.25
C GLU A 130 -1.92 -17.12 11.27
N GLU A 131 -2.19 -16.97 9.97
CA GLU A 131 -1.15 -16.79 8.96
C GLU A 131 -0.39 -15.47 9.13
N ALA A 132 -1.10 -14.38 9.46
CA ALA A 132 -0.47 -13.10 9.76
C ALA A 132 0.46 -13.21 10.98
N ALA A 133 0.08 -13.96 12.01
CA ALA A 133 0.85 -14.13 13.23
C ALA A 133 2.18 -14.89 13.03
N LYS A 134 2.30 -15.73 11.99
CA LYS A 134 3.56 -16.43 11.65
C LYS A 134 4.64 -15.50 11.11
N ASN A 135 4.24 -14.31 10.63
CA ASN A 135 5.11 -13.34 9.97
C ASN A 135 5.45 -12.13 10.87
N LEU A 136 5.13 -12.22 12.16
CA LEU A 136 5.56 -11.28 13.21
C LEU A 136 6.90 -11.68 13.80
#